data_AF-A0A968F674-F1
#
_entry.id   AF-A0A968F674-F1
#
_cell.length_a   1.000
_cell.length_b   1.000
_cell.length_c   1.000
_cell.angle_alpha   90.00
_cell.angle_beta   90.00
_cell.angle_gamma   90.00
#
_symmetry.space_group_name_H-M   'P 1'
#
loop_
_entity.id
_entity.type
_entity.pdbx_description
1 polymer ?
#
loop_
_entity_poly.entity_id
_entity_poly.type
_entity_poly.pdbx_seq_one_letter_code
_entity_poly.pdbx_strand_id
1 'polypeptide(L)'
;PVADMSDAMKIATTMDQKDYLLCGEKDGSKIEGYHLGNSPAEYTQDAVKDKTLIFNTTNGTKAIKKAALASEVYVGTFLNQQSIINALSDHDDEVVLI
;
A
#
# COMPACT_ATOMS: atom_id res chain seq x y z
N PRO A 1 -4.84 -1.12 1.52
CA PRO A 1 -4.99 0.17 0.79
C PRO A 1 -6.45 0.64 0.88
N VAL A 2 -6.69 1.93 1.07
CA VAL A 2 -8.02 2.55 1.22
C VAL A 2 -8.20 3.70 0.24
N ALA A 3 -9.45 4.00 -0.13
CA ALA A 3 -9.76 4.98 -1.17
C ALA A 3 -9.79 6.42 -0.67
N ASP A 4 -10.16 6.62 0.59
CA ASP A 4 -10.26 7.93 1.21
C ASP A 4 -10.07 7.85 2.73
N MET A 5 -10.13 9.02 3.36
CA MET A 5 -9.97 9.16 4.81
C MET A 5 -11.11 8.53 5.61
N SER A 6 -12.33 8.47 5.07
CA SER A 6 -13.46 7.85 5.76
C SER A 6 -13.23 6.35 5.91
N ASP A 7 -12.82 5.69 4.83
CA ASP A 7 -12.48 4.27 4.85
C ASP A 7 -11.25 3.99 5.72
N ALA A 8 -10.25 4.87 5.70
CA ALA A 8 -9.10 4.77 6.60
C ALA A 8 -9.52 4.78 8.07
N MET A 9 -10.40 5.70 8.45
CA MET A 9 -10.87 5.87 9.82
C MET A 9 -11.74 4.70 10.28
N LYS A 10 -12.59 4.12 9.42
CA LYS A 10 -13.38 2.93 9.77
C LYS A 10 -12.48 1.78 10.22
N ILE A 11 -11.39 1.52 9.48
CA ILE A 11 -10.42 0.47 9.84
C ILE A 11 -9.66 0.87 11.10
N ALA A 12 -9.19 2.11 11.21
CA ALA A 12 -8.46 2.59 12.38
C ALA A 12 -9.26 2.42 13.68
N THR A 13 -10.59 2.66 13.65
CA THR A 13 -11.44 2.51 14.84
C THR A 13 -11.62 1.08 15.33
N THR A 14 -11.22 0.07 14.56
CA THR A 14 -11.25 -1.34 15.00
C THR A 14 -9.93 -1.80 15.62
N MET A 15 -8.97 -0.89 15.82
CA MET A 15 -7.61 -1.19 16.26
C MET A 15 -7.17 -0.25 17.39
N ASP A 16 -6.19 -0.67 18.19
CA ASP A 16 -5.54 0.22 19.14
C ASP A 16 -4.64 1.23 18.41
N GLN A 17 -4.62 2.49 18.87
CA GLN A 17 -3.84 3.57 18.24
C GLN A 17 -2.33 3.29 18.10
N LYS A 18 -1.77 2.41 18.94
CA LYS A 18 -0.36 2.01 18.90
C LYS A 18 -0.04 1.00 17.78
N ASP A 19 -1.05 0.30 17.26
CA ASP A 19 -0.90 -0.86 16.38
C ASP A 19 -1.10 -0.52 14.90
N TYR A 20 -1.46 0.72 14.57
CA TYR A 20 -1.63 1.16 13.19
C TYR A 20 -0.95 2.49 12.89
N LEU A 21 -0.72 2.74 11.61
CA LEU A 21 -0.35 4.06 11.08
C LEU A 21 -1.25 4.40 9.89
N LEU A 22 -1.78 5.62 9.91
CA LEU A 22 -2.33 6.27 8.72
C LEU A 22 -1.18 6.80 7.87
N CYS A 23 -1.13 6.34 6.62
CA CYS A 23 -0.03 6.55 5.68
C CYS A 23 -0.59 7.00 4.33
N GLY A 24 0.03 7.96 3.66
CA GLY A 24 -0.48 8.34 2.34
C GLY A 24 -0.19 9.74 1.85
N GLU A 25 -0.65 9.98 0.64
CA GLU A 25 -0.57 11.27 -0.03
C GLU A 25 -1.86 11.62 -0.76
N LYS A 26 -2.06 12.93 -0.94
CA LYS A 26 -2.95 13.49 -1.94
C LYS A 26 -2.19 14.56 -2.71
N ASP A 27 -2.20 14.45 -4.03
CA ASP A 27 -1.50 15.38 -4.94
C ASP A 27 0.00 15.53 -4.61
N GLY A 28 0.64 14.44 -4.18
CA GLY A 28 2.06 14.38 -3.84
C GLY A 28 2.41 14.87 -2.43
N SER A 29 1.44 15.34 -1.65
CA SER A 29 1.65 15.85 -0.30
C SER A 29 1.04 14.92 0.75
N LYS A 30 1.66 14.80 1.92
CA LYS A 30 1.10 14.03 3.04
C LYS A 30 -0.28 14.55 3.41
N ILE A 31 -1.22 13.63 3.64
CA ILE A 31 -2.59 13.96 4.06
C ILE A 31 -2.55 14.54 5.48
N GLU A 32 -3.30 15.62 5.71
CA GLU A 32 -3.40 16.22 7.04
C GLU A 32 -3.96 15.22 8.06
N GLY A 33 -3.35 15.17 9.25
CA GLY A 33 -3.69 14.20 10.30
C GLY A 33 -3.12 12.79 10.10
N TYR A 34 -2.41 12.51 9.00
CA TYR A 34 -1.73 11.22 8.80
C TYR A 34 -0.34 11.22 9.46
N HIS A 35 0.07 10.02 9.88
CA HIS A 35 1.34 9.80 10.55
C HIS A 35 2.50 9.96 9.55
N LEU A 36 2.41 9.26 8.42
CA LEU A 36 3.45 9.23 7.37
C LEU A 36 2.91 9.67 6.01
N GLY A 37 3.80 10.27 5.19
CA GLY A 37 3.55 10.61 3.80
C GLY A 37 3.68 9.42 2.86
N ASN A 38 3.94 9.66 1.58
CA ASN A 38 4.23 8.60 0.60
C ASN A 38 5.70 8.56 0.18
N SER A 39 6.61 9.12 0.98
CA SER A 39 8.05 9.01 0.71
C SER A 39 8.59 7.71 1.32
N PRO A 40 9.18 6.79 0.54
CA PRO A 40 9.72 5.54 1.07
C PRO A 40 10.76 5.72 2.19
N ALA A 41 11.47 6.85 2.23
CA ALA A 41 12.43 7.17 3.28
C ALA A 41 11.80 7.33 4.67
N GLU A 42 10.49 7.59 4.75
CA GLU A 42 9.74 7.69 6.01
C GLU A 42 9.46 6.31 6.64
N TYR A 43 9.59 5.23 5.86
CA TYR A 43 9.19 3.86 6.25
C TYR A 43 10.37 3.07 6.80
N THR A 44 11.06 3.63 7.80
CA THR A 44 12.14 2.93 8.50
C THR A 44 11.57 1.77 9.31
N GLN A 45 12.39 0.75 9.57
CA GLN A 45 11.98 -0.41 10.36
C GLN A 45 11.40 0.02 11.73
N ASP A 46 12.05 0.94 12.44
CA ASP A 46 11.58 1.40 13.75
C ASP A 46 10.22 2.12 13.68
N ALA A 47 9.95 2.82 12.58
CA ALA A 47 8.69 3.52 12.39
C ALA A 47 7.52 2.55 12.17
N VAL A 48 7.73 1.48 11.40
CA VAL A 48 6.63 0.66 10.85
C VAL A 48 6.56 -0.77 11.38
N LYS A 49 7.60 -1.24 12.06
CA LYS A 49 7.69 -2.61 12.56
C LYS A 49 6.49 -2.92 13.47
N ASP A 50 5.89 -4.08 13.23
CA ASP A 50 4.74 -4.63 13.97
C ASP A 50 3.49 -3.72 13.93
N LYS A 51 3.40 -2.80 12.95
CA LYS A 51 2.24 -1.92 12.75
C LYS A 51 1.50 -2.24 11.47
N THR A 52 0.18 -2.09 11.51
CA THR A 52 -0.66 -2.14 10.32
C THR A 52 -0.65 -0.79 9.61
N LEU A 53 -0.24 -0.76 8.34
CA LEU A 53 -0.22 0.47 7.55
C LEU A 53 -1.53 0.64 6.77
N ILE A 54 -2.33 1.61 7.17
CA ILE A 54 -3.57 2.00 6.50
C ILE A 54 -3.21 3.05 5.45
N PHE A 55 -3.08 2.60 4.21
CA PHE A 55 -2.46 3.37 3.14
C PHE A 55 -3.47 4.00 2.17
N ASN A 56 -3.43 5.32 2.01
CA ASN A 56 -4.27 6.09 1.08
C ASN A 56 -3.40 6.83 0.04
N THR A 57 -3.58 6.53 -1.24
CA THR A 57 -2.84 7.21 -2.33
C THR A 57 -3.76 7.52 -3.50
N THR A 58 -3.38 8.53 -4.26
CA THR A 58 -4.15 9.04 -5.40
C THR A 58 -4.35 7.98 -6.48
N ASN A 59 -3.31 7.17 -6.74
CA ASN A 59 -3.26 6.21 -7.85
C ASN A 59 -3.14 4.75 -7.40
N GLY A 60 -2.31 4.46 -6.38
CA GLY A 60 -2.00 3.09 -5.97
C GLY A 60 -3.23 2.31 -5.52
N THR A 61 -4.11 2.92 -4.72
CA THR A 61 -5.36 2.27 -4.31
C THR A 61 -6.25 1.92 -5.52
N LYS A 62 -6.32 2.79 -6.53
CA LYS A 62 -7.14 2.56 -7.73
C LYS A 62 -6.57 1.41 -8.56
N ALA A 63 -5.25 1.35 -8.72
CA ALA A 63 -4.58 0.26 -9.44
C ALA A 63 -4.84 -1.09 -8.78
N ILE A 64 -4.66 -1.19 -7.45
CA ILE A 64 -4.92 -2.43 -6.70
C ILE A 64 -6.40 -2.83 -6.80
N LYS A 65 -7.34 -1.88 -6.73
CA LYS A 65 -8.76 -2.18 -6.92
C LYS A 65 -9.07 -2.71 -8.33
N LYS A 66 -8.40 -2.23 -9.38
CA LYS A 66 -8.56 -2.76 -10.75
C LYS A 66 -8.02 -4.19 -10.86
N ALA A 67 -6.98 -4.52 -10.08
CA ALA A 67 -6.39 -5.85 -10.02
C ALA A 67 -7.21 -6.86 -9.21
N ALA A 68 -8.29 -6.45 -8.54
CA ALA A 68 -8.96 -7.26 -7.51
C ALA A 68 -9.61 -8.57 -8.00
N LEU A 69 -9.77 -8.75 -9.32
CA LEU A 69 -10.28 -9.99 -9.92
C LEU A 69 -9.18 -10.98 -10.33
N ALA A 70 -7.90 -10.59 -10.24
CA ALA A 70 -6.80 -11.49 -10.51
C ALA A 70 -6.73 -12.59 -9.43
N SER A 71 -6.28 -13.78 -9.81
CA SER A 71 -5.98 -14.88 -8.88
C SER A 71 -4.93 -14.46 -7.86
N GLU A 72 -3.92 -13.72 -8.31
CA GLU A 72 -2.83 -13.20 -7.50
C GLU A 72 -2.50 -11.76 -7.90
N VAL A 73 -2.14 -10.94 -6.91
CA VAL A 73 -1.78 -9.54 -7.11
C VAL A 73 -0.42 -9.27 -6.47
N TYR A 74 0.52 -8.85 -7.31
CA TYR A 74 1.87 -8.46 -6.91
C TYR A 74 2.04 -6.95 -6.94
N VAL A 75 2.78 -6.39 -5.99
CA VAL A 75 3.14 -4.96 -5.97
C VAL A 75 4.59 -4.80 -6.39
N GLY A 76 4.80 -4.25 -7.59
CA GLY A 76 6.13 -4.10 -8.21
C GLY A 76 6.68 -2.67 -8.10
N THR A 77 8.00 -2.59 -7.94
CA THR A 77 8.82 -1.37 -8.02
C THR A 77 10.22 -1.76 -8.55
N PHE A 78 11.01 -0.79 -8.99
CA PHE A 78 12.41 -1.06 -9.39
C PHE A 78 13.23 -1.73 -8.27
N LEU A 79 12.91 -1.44 -7.01
CA LEU A 79 13.60 -2.02 -5.85
C LEU A 79 13.38 -3.53 -5.67
N ASN A 80 12.26 -4.08 -6.17
CA ASN A 80 11.93 -5.51 -6.04
C ASN A 80 11.71 -6.20 -7.39
N GLN A 81 12.14 -5.58 -8.50
CA GLN A 81 11.88 -6.08 -9.86
C GLN A 81 12.32 -7.54 -10.05
N GLN A 82 13.48 -7.94 -9.50
CA GLN A 82 13.98 -9.30 -9.66
C GLN A 82 13.12 -10.31 -8.89
N SER A 83 12.64 -9.93 -7.70
CA SER A 83 11.74 -10.76 -6.92
C SER A 83 10.40 -10.97 -7.64
N ILE A 84 9.89 -9.94 -8.31
CA ILE A 84 8.68 -10.04 -9.14
C ILE A 84 8.92 -10.96 -10.34
N ILE A 85 10.03 -10.79 -11.07
CA ILE A 85 10.37 -11.64 -12.21
C ILE A 85 10.45 -13.11 -11.78
N ASN A 86 11.12 -13.39 -10.67
CA ASN A 86 11.25 -14.75 -10.16
C ASN A 86 9.88 -15.33 -9.79
N ALA A 87 9.05 -14.59 -9.06
CA ALA A 87 7.70 -15.03 -8.70
C ALA A 87 6.83 -15.31 -9.93
N LEU A 88 6.90 -14.47 -10.97
CA LEU A 88 6.12 -14.67 -12.20
C LEU A 88 6.67 -15.79 -13.09
N SER A 89 7.97 -16.11 -13.00
CA SER A 89 8.58 -17.18 -13.82
C SER A 89 8.14 -18.58 -13.42
N ASP A 90 7.60 -18.73 -12.22
CA ASP A 90 7.11 -20.01 -11.69
C ASP A 90 5.65 -20.31 -12.07
N HIS A 91 4.99 -19.40 -12.81
CA HIS A 91 3.58 -19.49 -13.19
C HIS A 91 3.39 -19.45 -14.71
N ASP A 92 2.45 -20.26 -15.22
CA ASP A 92 2.02 -20.26 -16.63
C ASP A 92 0.78 -19.37 -16.88
N ASP A 93 0.38 -18.58 -15.88
CA ASP A 93 -0.80 -17.71 -15.95
C ASP A 93 -0.58 -16.46 -16.83
N GLU A 94 -1.68 -15.88 -17.33
CA GLU A 94 -1.62 -14.61 -18.06
C GLU A 94 -1.21 -13.46 -17.11
N VAL A 95 -0.14 -12.75 -17.47
CA VAL A 95 0.38 -11.63 -16.69
C VAL A 95 -0.14 -10.31 -17.26
N VAL A 96 -0.78 -9.50 -16.41
CA VAL A 96 -1.22 -8.14 -16.73
C VAL A 96 -0.46 -7.12 -15.87
N LEU A 97 0.22 -6.19 -16.51
CA LEU A 97 0.84 -5.02 -15.87
C LEU A 97 -0.18 -3.86 -15.90
N ILE A 98 -0.58 -3.38 -14.71
CA ILE A 98 -1.57 -2.31 -14.51
C ILE A 98 -0.89 -0.98 -14.20
#